data_AF-A0A945VI09-F1
#
_entry.id   AF-A0A945VI09-F1
#
_cell.length_a   1.000
_cell.length_b   1.000
_cell.length_c   1.000
_cell.angle_alpha   90.00
_cell.angle_beta   90.00
_cell.angle_gamma   90.00
#
_symmetry.space_group_name_H-M   'P 1'
#
loop_
_entity.id
_entity.type
_entity.pdbx_description
1 polymer ?
#
loop_
_entity_poly.entity_id
_entity_poly.type
_entity_poly.pdbx_seq_one_letter_code
_entity_poly.pdbx_strand_id
1 'polypeptide(L)'
;ENLKTLKRGSIVDTVNRSINESLSRTIVTSMTTLFVVLVLYFFGGEVIHSFSFALIIGVLVGTYSSIFVASLIVVYMQPKS
;
A
#
# COMPACT_ATOMS: atom_id res chain seq x y z
N GLU A 1 5.29 -36.78 -14.99
CA GLU A 1 5.85 -35.41 -15.18
C GLU A 1 4.81 -34.28 -15.11
N ASN A 2 3.50 -34.55 -15.11
CA ASN A 2 2.43 -33.53 -15.03
C ASN A 2 2.09 -32.98 -13.63
N LEU A 3 2.69 -33.52 -12.56
CA LEU A 3 2.37 -33.12 -11.17
C LEU A 3 3.08 -31.84 -10.71
N LYS A 4 4.20 -31.44 -11.36
CA LYS A 4 4.94 -30.22 -11.01
C LYS A 4 4.26 -28.94 -11.52
N THR A 5 3.54 -29.02 -12.64
CA THR A 5 2.87 -27.86 -13.27
C THR A 5 1.62 -27.42 -12.51
N LEU A 6 0.83 -28.38 -11.97
CA LEU A 6 -0.36 -28.10 -11.16
C LEU A 6 -0.02 -27.37 -9.84
N LYS A 7 1.07 -27.77 -9.16
CA LYS A 7 1.53 -27.07 -7.95
C LYS A 7 2.07 -25.67 -8.24
N ARG A 8 2.68 -25.45 -9.41
CA ARG A 8 3.23 -24.14 -9.79
C ARG A 8 2.13 -23.12 -10.06
N GLY A 9 1.07 -23.50 -10.78
CA GLY A 9 -0.13 -22.66 -10.96
C GLY A 9 -0.77 -22.30 -9.62
N SER A 10 -1.02 -23.31 -8.78
CA SER A 10 -1.56 -23.12 -7.43
C SER A 10 -0.73 -22.19 -6.53
N ILE A 11 0.61 -22.28 -6.57
CA ILE A 11 1.48 -21.39 -5.77
C ILE A 11 1.43 -19.97 -6.33
N VAL A 12 1.51 -19.79 -7.65
CA VAL A 12 1.43 -18.46 -8.28
C VAL A 12 0.08 -17.81 -8.02
N ASP A 13 -1.03 -18.56 -8.12
CA ASP A 13 -2.38 -18.06 -7.81
C ASP A 13 -2.53 -17.69 -6.33
N THR A 14 -1.97 -18.50 -5.43
CA THR A 14 -1.99 -18.22 -3.99
C THR A 14 -1.17 -16.97 -3.68
N VAL A 15 0.03 -16.85 -4.26
CA VAL A 15 0.90 -15.66 -4.10
C VAL A 15 0.23 -14.42 -4.68
N ASN A 16 -0.37 -14.50 -5.87
CA ASN A 16 -1.10 -13.39 -6.47
C ASN A 16 -2.27 -12.94 -5.59
N ARG A 17 -3.03 -13.88 -5.06
CA ARG A 17 -4.15 -13.60 -4.16
C ARG A 17 -3.68 -12.96 -2.85
N SER A 18 -2.62 -13.49 -2.24
CA SER A 18 -2.04 -12.94 -1.01
C SER A 18 -1.44 -11.54 -1.21
N ILE A 19 -0.80 -11.29 -2.35
CA ILE A 19 -0.31 -9.95 -2.70
C ILE A 19 -1.49 -9.00 -2.84
N ASN A 20 -2.53 -9.37 -3.59
CA ASN A 20 -3.68 -8.49 -3.79
C ASN A 20 -4.44 -8.18 -2.48
N GLU A 21 -4.54 -9.15 -1.58
CA GLU A 21 -5.18 -8.99 -0.28
C GLU A 21 -4.36 -8.10 0.68
N SER A 22 -3.03 -8.28 0.69
CA SER A 22 -2.10 -7.44 1.46
C SER A 22 -2.04 -6.02 0.90
N LEU A 23 -2.10 -5.87 -0.42
CA LEU A 23 -2.13 -4.60 -1.12
C LEU A 23 -3.41 -3.82 -0.81
N SER A 24 -4.56 -4.47 -0.92
CA SER A 24 -5.86 -3.85 -0.61
C SER A 24 -5.91 -3.35 0.83
N ARG A 25 -5.42 -4.15 1.78
CA ARG A 25 -5.33 -3.74 3.18
C ARG A 25 -4.39 -2.55 3.37
N THR A 26 -3.23 -2.57 2.73
CA THR A 26 -2.23 -1.49 2.79
C THR A 26 -2.75 -0.19 2.18
N ILE A 27 -3.47 -0.28 1.06
CA ILE A 27 -4.09 0.87 0.40
C ILE A 27 -5.16 1.50 1.30
N VAL A 28 -6.03 0.68 1.90
CA VAL A 28 -7.09 1.17 2.80
C VAL A 28 -6.51 1.86 4.02
N THR A 29 -5.52 1.26 4.70
CA THR A 29 -4.89 1.87 5.88
C THR A 29 -4.07 3.13 5.54
N SER A 30 -3.43 3.17 4.37
CA SER A 30 -2.74 4.37 3.88
C SER A 30 -3.72 5.51 3.58
N MET A 31 -4.86 5.22 2.95
CA MET A 31 -5.89 6.24 2.71
C MET A 31 -6.52 6.77 4.01
N THR A 32 -6.80 5.89 4.97
CA THR A 32 -7.38 6.32 6.26
C THR A 32 -6.40 7.14 7.09
N THR A 33 -5.12 6.79 7.11
CA THR A 33 -4.09 7.59 7.79
C THR A 33 -3.92 8.97 7.16
N LEU A 34 -3.92 9.07 5.82
CA LEU A 34 -3.95 10.34 5.10
C LEU A 34 -5.14 11.21 5.51
N PHE A 35 -6.33 10.61 5.59
CA PHE A 35 -7.55 11.31 5.98
C PHE A 35 -7.47 11.84 7.42
N VAL A 36 -7.02 11.02 8.38
CA VAL A 36 -6.86 11.42 9.78
C VAL A 36 -5.87 12.59 9.92
N VAL A 37 -4.75 12.53 9.21
CA VAL A 37 -3.70 13.56 9.30
C VAL A 37 -4.18 14.89 8.69
N LEU A 38 -4.95 14.84 7.61
CA LEU A 38 -5.60 16.02 7.04
C LEU A 38 -6.55 16.67 8.04
N VAL A 39 -7.40 15.88 8.72
CA VAL A 39 -8.30 16.40 9.77
C VAL A 39 -7.51 17.02 10.92
N LEU A 40 -6.44 16.38 11.39
CA LEU A 40 -5.58 16.92 12.44
C LEU A 40 -4.85 18.22 12.04
N TYR A 41 -4.53 18.38 10.76
CA TYR A 41 -3.91 19.62 10.27
C TYR A 41 -4.88 20.79 10.24
N PHE A 42 -6.11 20.57 9.76
CA PHE A 42 -7.13 21.62 9.66
C PHE A 42 -7.83 21.91 11.00
N PHE A 43 -8.05 20.90 11.84
CA PHE A 43 -8.84 21.01 13.09
C PHE A 43 -8.02 20.88 14.38
N GLY A 44 -6.72 20.56 14.31
CA GLY A 44 -5.90 20.26 15.50
C GLY A 44 -5.43 21.49 16.32
N GLY A 45 -5.58 22.71 15.82
CA GLY A 45 -5.13 23.92 16.53
C GLY A 45 -3.60 24.08 16.59
N GLU A 46 -3.15 25.16 17.23
CA GLU A 46 -1.77 25.69 17.11
C GLU A 46 -0.70 24.75 17.70
N VAL A 47 -1.01 24.06 18.80
CA VAL A 47 -0.08 23.12 19.47
C VAL A 47 0.19 21.88 18.62
N ILE A 48 -0.84 21.38 17.93
CA ILE A 48 -0.73 20.14 17.15
C ILE A 48 -0.26 20.45 15.73
N HIS A 49 -0.32 21.70 15.27
CA HIS A 49 0.03 22.08 13.90
C HIS A 49 1.44 21.64 13.48
N SER A 50 2.45 21.88 14.31
CA SER A 50 3.84 21.46 14.05
C SER A 50 4.01 19.93 14.04
N PHE A 51 3.26 19.23 14.89
CA PHE A 51 3.27 17.76 14.96
C PHE A 51 2.54 17.14 13.76
N SER A 52 1.36 17.68 13.42
CA SER A 52 0.59 17.35 12.22
C SER A 52 1.41 17.58 10.96
N PHE A 53 2.18 18.66 10.88
CA PHE A 53 3.07 18.92 9.75
C PHE A 53 4.15 17.84 9.60
N ALA A 54 4.80 17.43 10.71
CA ALA A 54 5.74 16.30 10.69
C ALA A 54 5.06 14.98 10.26
N LEU A 55 3.82 14.74 10.71
CA LEU A 55 3.03 13.59 10.28
C LEU A 55 2.64 13.66 8.81
N ILE A 56 2.31 14.83 8.26
CA ILE A 56 2.03 15.01 6.83
C ILE A 56 3.26 14.61 6.00
N ILE A 57 4.45 15.08 6.38
CA ILE A 57 5.68 14.72 5.67
C ILE A 57 5.96 13.22 5.78
N GLY A 58 5.82 12.64 6.99
CA GLY A 58 6.01 11.20 7.20
C GLY A 58 5.02 10.35 6.41
N VAL A 59 3.76 10.76 6.35
CA VAL A 59 2.72 10.07 5.55
C VAL A 59 2.91 10.31 4.07
N LEU A 60 3.34 11.49 3.60
CA LEU A 60 3.66 11.70 2.19
C LEU A 60 4.81 10.81 1.74
N VAL A 61 5.92 10.76 2.50
CA VAL A 61 7.06 9.90 2.18
C VAL A 61 6.67 8.42 2.28
N GLY A 62 5.95 8.02 3.32
CA GLY A 62 5.49 6.64 3.51
C GLY A 62 4.47 6.20 2.47
N THR A 63 3.54 7.08 2.08
CA THR A 63 2.54 6.83 1.03
C THR A 63 3.21 6.81 -0.33
N TYR A 64 4.11 7.74 -0.64
CA TYR A 64 4.82 7.75 -1.91
C TYR A 64 5.68 6.48 -2.03
N SER A 65 6.44 6.12 -0.99
CA SER A 65 7.20 4.87 -0.95
C SER A 65 6.31 3.64 -1.12
N SER A 66 5.17 3.58 -0.43
CA SER A 66 4.27 2.42 -0.48
C SER A 66 3.51 2.32 -1.81
N ILE A 67 3.03 3.44 -2.36
CA ILE A 67 2.39 3.49 -3.68
C ILE A 67 3.40 3.16 -4.77
N PHE A 68 4.63 3.68 -4.71
CA PHE A 68 5.64 3.37 -5.73
C PHE A 68 6.01 1.88 -5.70
N VAL A 69 6.16 1.29 -4.52
CA VAL A 69 6.40 -0.16 -4.36
C VAL A 69 5.18 -0.98 -4.79
N ALA A 70 3.96 -0.54 -4.47
CA ALA A 70 2.71 -1.16 -4.90
C ALA A 70 2.55 -1.13 -6.43
N SER A 71 2.75 0.04 -7.06
CA SER A 71 2.73 0.21 -8.51
C SER A 71 3.84 -0.58 -9.18
N LEU A 72 5.04 -0.64 -8.59
CA LEU A 72 6.12 -1.50 -9.07
C LEU A 72 5.72 -2.96 -9.07
N ILE A 73 5.08 -3.46 -8.00
CA ILE A 73 4.59 -4.85 -7.92
C ILE A 73 3.51 -5.12 -8.96
N VAL A 74 2.54 -4.22 -9.14
CA VAL A 74 1.46 -4.36 -10.13
C VAL A 74 2.02 -4.37 -11.56
N VAL A 75 2.99 -3.51 -11.86
CA VAL A 75 3.66 -3.48 -13.17
C VAL A 75 4.52 -4.72 -13.38
N TYR A 76 5.19 -5.23 -12.34
CA TYR A 76 6.03 -6.44 -12.43
C TYR A 76 5.21 -7.73 -12.54
N MET A 77 3.99 -7.74 -11.99
CA MET A 77 3.04 -8.86 -12.09
C MET A 77 2.14 -8.81 -13.32
N GLN A 78 2.14 -7.74 -14.11
CA GLN A 78 1.53 -7.78 -15.43
C GLN A 78 2.31 -8.81 -16.28
N PRO A 79 1.71 -9.97 -16.62
CA PRO A 79 2.33 -10.87 -17.57
C PRO A 79 2.32 -10.10 -18.90
N LYS A 80 3.51 -9.74 -19.39
CA LYS A 80 3.66 -9.32 -20.77
C LYS A 80 3.13 -10.49 -21.60
N SER A 81 2.04 -10.21 -22.32
CA SER A 81 1.32 -11.14 -23.20
C SER A 81 2.25 -12.02 -24.03
#